data_AF-A0A8J3G864-F1
#
_entry.id   AF-A0A8J3G864-F1
#
_cell.length_a   1.000
_cell.length_b   1.000
_cell.length_c   1.000
_cell.angle_alpha   90.00
_cell.angle_beta   90.00
_cell.angle_gamma   90.00
#
_symmetry.space_group_name_H-M   'P 1'
#
loop_
_entity.id
_entity.type
_entity.pdbx_description
1 polymer ?
#
loop_
_entity_poly.entity_id
_entity_poly.type
_entity_poly.pdbx_seq_one_letter_code
_entity_poly.pdbx_strand_id
1 'polypeptide(L)'
;MHKGKWNGQQLISENWIAQATTPTTVQPTYGYMNFFTNPDHHFLPSAPVTAFVHIGNGTNMVYVDPEHELVMVVRWLDNKAMDGVVKRFLDSLD
;
A
#
# COMPACT_ATOMS: atom_id res chain seq x y z
N MET A 1 1.33 8.42 2.46
CA MET A 1 0.72 9.53 3.21
C MET A 1 1.81 10.25 4.00
N HIS A 2 1.64 10.56 5.28
CA HIS A 2 2.44 11.61 5.93
C HIS A 2 3.65 11.13 6.75
N LYS A 3 4.34 10.07 6.30
CA LYS A 3 5.59 9.58 6.92
C LYS A 3 5.54 9.43 8.45
N GLY A 4 4.42 8.93 8.98
CA GLY A 4 4.24 8.69 10.41
C GLY A 4 3.74 9.89 11.23
N LYS A 5 3.45 11.03 10.59
CA LYS A 5 2.81 12.19 11.20
C LYS A 5 1.29 12.10 11.09
N TRP A 6 0.59 12.37 12.18
CA TRP A 6 -0.86 12.44 12.22
C TRP A 6 -1.31 13.62 13.08
N ASN A 7 -2.19 14.46 12.53
CA ASN A 7 -2.75 15.63 13.21
C ASN A 7 -1.70 16.52 13.90
N GLY A 8 -0.61 16.84 13.19
CA GLY A 8 0.48 17.66 13.72
C GLY A 8 1.49 16.92 14.61
N GLN A 9 1.17 15.71 15.08
CA GLN A 9 2.03 14.91 15.98
C GLN A 9 2.79 13.82 15.21
N GLN A 10 4.09 13.66 15.49
CA GLN A 10 4.89 12.54 14.98
C GLN A 10 4.63 11.29 15.83
N LEU A 11 3.96 10.29 15.26
CA LEU A 11 3.65 9.03 15.96
C LEU A 11 4.71 7.95 15.70
N ILE A 12 5.22 7.88 14.48
CA ILE A 12 6.20 6.88 14.03
C ILE A 12 7.30 7.64 13.31
N SER A 13 8.58 7.29 13.48
CA SER A 13 9.66 8.05 12.82
C SER A 13 9.58 7.96 11.29
N GLU A 14 9.92 9.05 10.60
CA GLU A 14 9.98 9.05 9.13
C GLU A 14 10.95 7.99 8.61
N ASN A 15 12.08 7.79 9.32
CA ASN A 15 13.08 6.78 8.99
C ASN A 15 12.52 5.35 9.10
N TRP A 16 11.66 5.08 10.09
CA TRP A 16 11.01 3.78 10.20
C TRP A 16 10.05 3.53 9.04
N ILE A 17 9.27 4.54 8.64
CA ILE A 17 8.38 4.41 7.48
C ILE A 17 9.20 4.18 6.20
N ALA A 18 10.27 4.94 6.00
CA ALA A 18 11.15 4.78 4.84
C ALA A 18 11.71 3.35 4.75
N GLN A 19 12.22 2.82 5.86
CA GLN A 19 12.71 1.45 5.90
C GLN A 19 11.59 0.42 5.70
N ALA A 20 10.42 0.64 6.30
CA ALA A 20 9.29 -0.27 6.20
C ALA A 20 8.75 -0.38 4.77
N THR A 21 8.83 0.68 3.98
CA THR A 21 8.39 0.70 2.57
C THR A 21 9.53 0.47 1.58
N THR A 22 10.74 0.11 2.02
CA THR A 22 11.86 -0.18 1.12
C THR A 22 11.85 -1.66 0.71
N PRO A 23 11.79 -1.99 -0.60
CA PRO A 23 11.99 -3.34 -1.12
C PRO A 23 13.28 -4.00 -0.62
N THR A 24 13.23 -5.30 -0.34
CA THR A 24 14.43 -6.10 -0.04
C THR A 24 14.93 -6.85 -1.28
N THR A 25 16.23 -7.14 -1.35
CA THR A 25 16.80 -7.86 -2.51
C THR A 25 16.34 -9.32 -2.62
N VAL A 26 15.97 -9.94 -1.51
CA VAL A 26 15.53 -11.35 -1.47
C VAL A 26 14.04 -11.48 -1.82
N GLN A 27 13.22 -10.51 -1.39
CA GLN A 27 11.81 -10.40 -1.77
C GLN A 27 11.48 -8.93 -2.05
N PRO A 28 11.55 -8.49 -3.32
CA PRO A 28 11.33 -7.10 -3.69
C PRO A 28 9.96 -6.56 -3.29
N THR A 29 8.93 -7.40 -3.27
CA THR A 29 7.56 -6.97 -2.93
C THR A 29 7.28 -6.94 -1.43
N TYR A 30 8.33 -6.92 -0.59
CA TYR A 30 8.20 -7.01 0.85
C TYR A 30 9.22 -6.10 1.54
N GLY A 31 8.71 -5.20 2.40
CA GLY A 31 9.48 -4.35 3.29
C GLY A 31 9.47 -4.88 4.73
N TYR A 32 9.42 -4.02 5.74
CA TYR A 32 9.37 -4.48 7.13
C TYR A 32 8.01 -5.06 7.50
N MET A 33 7.98 -6.01 8.43
CA MET A 33 6.80 -6.46 9.21
C MET A 33 5.45 -6.23 8.52
N ASN A 34 5.12 -7.01 7.47
CA ASN A 34 3.88 -6.99 6.68
C ASN A 34 3.60 -5.81 5.72
N PHE A 35 4.59 -4.95 5.46
CA PHE A 35 4.51 -3.96 4.40
C PHE A 35 4.79 -4.62 3.05
N PHE A 36 3.73 -4.97 2.32
CA PHE A 36 3.85 -5.47 0.95
C PHE A 36 3.98 -4.29 -0.01
N THR A 37 5.12 -4.16 -0.65
CA THR A 37 5.45 -3.06 -1.57
C THR A 37 5.06 -3.43 -3.01
N ASN A 38 4.93 -2.43 -3.89
CA ASN A 38 4.51 -2.63 -5.29
C ASN A 38 5.60 -2.28 -6.33
N PRO A 39 6.87 -2.73 -6.19
CA PRO A 39 7.87 -2.45 -7.21
C PRO A 39 7.46 -3.07 -8.55
N ASP A 40 7.78 -2.38 -9.65
CA ASP A 40 7.46 -2.80 -11.03
C ASP A 40 5.97 -3.16 -11.24
N HIS A 41 5.09 -2.59 -10.40
CA HIS A 41 3.65 -2.86 -10.39
C HIS A 41 3.29 -4.35 -10.19
N HIS A 42 4.15 -5.11 -9.49
CA HIS A 42 4.01 -6.56 -9.39
C HIS A 42 2.73 -7.01 -8.67
N PHE A 43 2.38 -6.35 -7.56
CA PHE A 43 1.29 -6.79 -6.68
C PHE A 43 -0.05 -6.19 -7.09
N LEU A 44 -0.04 -4.92 -7.52
CA LEU A 44 -1.20 -4.18 -8.01
C LEU A 44 -0.79 -3.43 -9.30
N PRO A 45 -0.96 -4.06 -10.49
CA PRO A 45 -0.64 -3.49 -11.79
C PRO A 45 -1.18 -2.08 -12.05
N SER A 46 -2.37 -1.78 -11.53
CA SER A 46 -3.07 -0.52 -11.75
C SER A 46 -2.69 0.57 -10.74
N ALA A 47 -1.92 0.25 -9.69
CA ALA A 47 -1.51 1.19 -8.65
C ALA A 47 -0.10 1.76 -8.91
N PRO A 48 0.25 2.94 -8.35
CA PRO A 48 1.62 3.44 -8.36
C PRO A 48 2.62 2.47 -7.70
N VAL A 49 3.89 2.55 -8.10
CA VAL A 49 4.96 1.74 -7.50
C VAL A 49 5.27 2.13 -6.05
N THR A 50 4.89 3.34 -5.66
CA THR A 50 5.02 3.86 -4.29
C THR A 50 3.91 3.38 -3.35
N ALA A 51 2.87 2.76 -3.90
CA ALA A 51 1.80 2.17 -3.11
C ALA A 51 2.31 0.93 -2.35
N PHE A 52 1.72 0.70 -1.20
CA PHE A 52 1.94 -0.50 -0.41
C PHE A 52 0.64 -0.95 0.23
N VAL A 53 0.59 -2.22 0.61
CA VAL A 53 -0.59 -2.83 1.19
C VAL A 53 -0.27 -3.65 2.42
N HIS A 54 -1.27 -3.83 3.26
CA HIS A 54 -1.30 -4.85 4.31
C HIS A 54 -2.44 -5.81 4.00
N ILE A 55 -2.10 -7.10 3.85
CA ILE A 55 -3.05 -8.14 3.48
C ILE A 55 -3.23 -9.13 4.62
N GLY A 56 -4.48 -9.31 5.05
CA GLY A 56 -4.90 -10.33 6.00
C GLY A 56 -5.76 -11.43 5.35
N ASN A 57 -6.06 -12.47 6.12
CA ASN A 57 -6.89 -13.59 5.67
C ASN A 57 -8.28 -13.14 5.21
N GLY A 58 -8.82 -13.79 4.17
CA GLY A 58 -10.09 -13.40 3.54
C GLY A 58 -10.02 -12.08 2.77
N THR A 59 -8.82 -11.71 2.30
CA THR A 59 -8.54 -10.49 1.54
C THR A 59 -9.00 -9.24 2.27
N ASN A 60 -8.54 -9.10 3.52
CA ASN A 60 -8.62 -7.84 4.23
C ASN A 60 -7.44 -6.98 3.75
N MET A 61 -7.71 -6.07 2.81
CA MET A 61 -6.71 -5.22 2.19
C MET A 61 -6.79 -3.82 2.77
N VAL A 62 -5.70 -3.37 3.38
CA VAL A 62 -5.44 -1.95 3.62
C VAL A 62 -4.48 -1.49 2.53
N TYR A 63 -4.97 -0.73 1.57
CA TYR A 63 -4.21 -0.14 0.48
C TYR A 63 -3.84 1.30 0.84
N VAL A 64 -2.57 1.66 0.67
CA VAL A 64 -2.05 2.99 0.96
C VAL A 64 -1.32 3.53 -0.25
N ASP A 65 -1.75 4.71 -0.70
CA ASP A 65 -1.24 5.38 -1.89
C ASP A 65 -0.85 6.82 -1.55
N PRO A 66 0.45 7.06 -1.34
CA PRO A 66 0.97 8.40 -1.07
C PRO A 66 0.80 9.38 -2.23
N GLU A 67 0.71 8.93 -3.48
CA GLU A 67 0.63 9.83 -4.65
C GLU A 67 -0.75 10.43 -4.79
N HIS A 68 -1.80 9.63 -4.54
CA HIS A 68 -3.20 10.07 -4.61
C HIS A 68 -3.76 10.54 -3.26
N GLU A 69 -2.91 10.64 -2.25
CA GLU A 69 -3.29 10.97 -0.88
C GLU A 69 -4.44 10.08 -0.35
N LEU A 70 -4.37 8.77 -0.62
CA LEU A 70 -5.47 7.82 -0.46
C LEU A 70 -5.12 6.66 0.49
N VAL A 71 -6.11 6.25 1.27
CA VAL A 71 -6.13 4.96 1.97
C VAL A 71 -7.48 4.28 1.69
N MET A 72 -7.43 3.01 1.26
CA MET A 72 -8.63 2.18 1.11
C MET A 72 -8.56 0.99 2.06
N VAL A 73 -9.66 0.71 2.74
CA VAL A 73 -9.82 -0.50 3.54
C VAL A 73 -10.94 -1.33 2.92
N VAL A 74 -10.57 -2.45 2.31
CA VAL A 74 -11.49 -3.33 1.57
C VAL A 74 -11.49 -4.70 2.21
N ARG A 75 -12.68 -5.30 2.35
CA ARG A 75 -12.86 -6.61 3.00
C ARG A 75 -13.78 -7.50 2.16
N TRP A 76 -13.65 -8.81 2.36
CA TRP A 76 -14.50 -9.83 1.72
C TRP A 76 -14.36 -9.82 0.19
N LEU A 77 -13.15 -9.60 -0.28
CA LEU A 77 -12.81 -9.56 -1.70
C LEU A 77 -12.23 -10.92 -2.12
N ASP A 78 -12.46 -11.34 -3.36
CA ASP A 78 -11.62 -12.38 -3.96
C ASP A 78 -10.21 -11.80 -4.16
N ASN A 79 -9.15 -12.52 -3.79
CA ASN A 79 -7.76 -12.08 -4.03
C ASN A 79 -7.53 -11.61 -5.48
N LYS A 80 -8.16 -12.27 -6.46
CA LYS A 80 -8.02 -11.92 -7.89
C LYS A 80 -8.67 -10.59 -8.26
N ALA A 81 -9.58 -10.09 -7.44
CA ALA A 81 -10.31 -8.85 -7.67
C ALA A 81 -9.61 -7.61 -7.08
N MET A 82 -8.51 -7.78 -6.33
CA MET A 82 -7.79 -6.68 -5.67
C MET A 82 -7.40 -5.56 -6.64
N ASP A 83 -6.67 -5.89 -7.71
CA ASP A 83 -6.25 -4.90 -8.70
C ASP A 83 -7.45 -4.22 -9.38
N GLY A 84 -8.48 -5.00 -9.72
CA GLY A 84 -9.69 -4.47 -10.36
C GLY A 84 -10.44 -3.46 -9.49
N VAL A 85 -10.44 -3.62 -8.16
CA VAL A 85 -11.00 -2.64 -7.23
C VAL A 85 -10.14 -1.39 -7.20
N VAL A 86 -8.82 -1.54 -7.08
CA VAL A 86 -7.90 -0.39 -7.04
C VAL A 86 -8.00 0.41 -8.33
N LYS A 87 -7.98 -0.25 -9.48
CA LYS A 87 -8.13 0.39 -10.79
C LYS A 87 -9.39 1.24 -10.86
N ARG A 88 -10.55 0.66 -10.54
CA ARG A 88 -11.84 1.36 -10.63
C ARG A 88 -11.91 2.58 -9.72
N PHE A 89 -11.27 2.52 -8.55
CA PHE A 89 -11.23 3.65 -7.64
C PHE A 89 -10.33 4.75 -8.18
N LEU A 90 -9.11 4.41 -8.62
CA LEU A 90 -8.18 5.39 -9.20
C LEU A 90 -8.76 6.05 -10.46
N ASP A 91 -9.38 5.28 -11.36
CA ASP A 91 -10.11 5.78 -12.54
C ASP A 91 -11.26 6.75 -12.18
N SER A 92 -11.74 6.76 -10.92
CA SER A 92 -12.84 7.62 -10.46
C SER A 92 -12.38 8.91 -9.77
N LEU A 93 -11.07 9.08 -9.58
CA LEU A 93 -10.48 10.31 -9.04
C LEU A 93 -10.25 11.37 -10.12
N ASP A 94 -10.32 10.97 -11.40
CA ASP A 94 -10.33 11.84 -12.58
C ASP A 94 -11.75 12.38 -12.88
#